data_AF-A0A6I8U230-F1
#
_entry.id   AF-A0A6I8U230-F1
#
_cell.length_a   1.000
_cell.length_b   1.000
_cell.length_c   1.000
_cell.angle_alpha   90.00
_cell.angle_beta   90.00
_cell.angle_gamma   90.00
#
_symmetry.space_group_name_H-M   'P 1'
#
loop_
_entity.id
_entity.type
_entity.pdbx_description
1 polymer ?
#
loop_
_entity_poly.entity_id
_entity_poly.type
_entity_poly.pdbx_seq_one_letter_code
_entity_poly.pdbx_strand_id
1 'polypeptide(L)'
;MNSPEGNVYSPPSSDGAEEDGYIVEALDDYTDPEYVYDGEMTSEDLNQESGPNNAEGDSGIDPTSIPGCSTKTKKIKLNASAANFTLNGQFYRRRFVGETSGGLVATRQISGNTVNEILTGIWETSKTVLCREVIFIENNGVQVPTWADEEPVFEDMTKFIVLQDQSQKKRVNIEKVNSKLLASWRSKQIRIHVHVYSTSISCKSLWEVVEKQLVRHQNADRSGAPNTQALTSLAEELRRKHDHHFQAQSSAWRLWANYIHAGPAHERDHRMSQMPPQHLLKFFRSVPISEAVKLESVRSGLTVANTINQGFVSALEALKEDAEQLLFMAQRLKNRVVDLRTRTSVNSSLVDAMSSAVRPEENEFSRIISGNVSDMLDVDHM
;
A
#
# COMPACT_ATOMS: atom_id res chain seq x y z
N MET A 1 0.24 34.58 60.94
CA MET A 1 -1.01 35.23 60.52
C MET A 1 -1.20 34.95 59.04
N ASN A 2 -2.25 34.17 58.75
CA ASN A 2 -3.05 34.03 57.53
C ASN A 2 -2.37 33.73 56.17
N SER A 3 -2.47 32.46 55.77
CA SER A 3 -2.91 32.09 54.40
C SER A 3 -4.38 32.52 54.20
N PRO A 4 -4.89 32.63 52.95
CA PRO A 4 -5.51 31.43 52.36
C PRO A 4 -5.46 31.30 50.81
N GLU A 5 -5.78 30.07 50.36
CA GLU A 5 -6.49 29.67 49.12
C GLU A 5 -5.80 29.94 47.76
N GLY A 6 -5.53 28.97 46.88
CA GLY A 6 -6.20 27.71 46.59
C GLY A 6 -7.17 27.91 45.40
N ASN A 7 -6.77 27.54 44.18
CA ASN A 7 -7.76 27.01 43.23
C ASN A 7 -7.16 26.12 42.13
N VAL A 8 -7.91 25.04 41.89
CA VAL A 8 -7.61 23.86 41.10
C VAL A 8 -8.72 23.73 40.05
N TYR A 9 -8.34 23.45 38.80
CA TYR A 9 -9.11 22.84 37.69
C TYR A 9 -10.43 23.49 37.18
N SER A 10 -10.52 23.69 35.87
CA SER A 10 -11.20 22.74 34.93
C SER A 10 -11.25 23.30 33.49
N PRO A 11 -11.19 22.45 32.45
CA PRO A 11 -11.44 22.83 31.05
C PRO A 11 -12.94 22.86 30.74
N PRO A 12 -13.40 23.64 29.73
CA PRO A 12 -14.82 23.75 29.41
C PRO A 12 -15.34 22.53 28.61
N SER A 13 -16.52 22.08 29.03
CA SER A 13 -17.35 21.08 28.36
C SER A 13 -18.12 21.66 27.17
N SER A 14 -18.17 20.86 26.10
CA SER A 14 -19.35 20.50 25.28
C SER A 14 -20.63 21.37 25.37
N ASP A 15 -20.92 22.05 24.28
CA ASP A 15 -22.25 22.24 23.63
C ASP A 15 -21.95 22.10 22.11
N GLY A 16 -22.65 21.35 21.25
CA GLY A 16 -24.04 20.94 21.22
C GLY A 16 -24.69 21.55 19.99
N ALA A 17 -24.68 20.87 18.82
CA ALA A 17 -25.63 21.09 17.71
C ALA A 17 -25.51 20.04 16.58
N GLU A 18 -26.57 19.22 16.50
CA GLU A 18 -27.34 18.86 15.28
C GLU A 18 -26.68 17.93 14.23
N GLU A 19 -27.00 16.62 14.23
CA GLU A 19 -28.16 15.97 13.57
C GLU A 19 -28.33 16.35 12.08
N ASP A 20 -27.77 15.51 11.20
CA ASP A 20 -28.30 15.28 9.85
C ASP A 20 -28.39 13.76 9.64
N GLY A 21 -29.61 13.26 9.80
CA GLY A 21 -30.00 11.90 9.49
C GLY A 21 -30.09 11.69 7.98
N TYR A 22 -29.41 10.67 7.48
CA TYR A 22 -29.76 10.05 6.20
C TYR A 22 -30.42 8.70 6.46
N ILE A 23 -31.74 8.73 6.33
CA ILE A 23 -32.60 7.59 6.05
C ILE A 23 -32.21 7.06 4.66
N VAL A 24 -31.90 5.77 4.56
CA VAL A 24 -32.06 5.04 3.30
C VAL A 24 -32.93 3.83 3.60
N GLU A 25 -34.14 3.91 3.07
CA GLU A 25 -35.19 2.91 3.13
C GLU A 25 -34.75 1.59 2.48
N ALA A 26 -35.37 0.52 2.98
CA ALA A 26 -35.23 -0.86 2.54
C ALA A 26 -35.80 -1.12 1.15
N LEU A 27 -35.31 -2.22 0.53
CA LEU A 27 -35.86 -3.13 -0.50
C LEU A 27 -34.64 -3.59 -1.35
N ASP A 28 -34.27 -4.87 -1.40
CA ASP A 28 -35.09 -5.99 -1.85
C ASP A 28 -34.80 -7.30 -1.11
N ASP A 29 -35.88 -8.02 -0.83
CA ASP A 29 -35.93 -9.46 -0.55
C ASP A 29 -35.23 -10.25 -1.66
N TYR A 30 -34.25 -11.08 -1.29
CA TYR A 30 -33.94 -12.28 -2.05
C TYR A 30 -34.04 -13.49 -1.13
N THR A 31 -35.13 -14.21 -1.37
CA THR A 31 -35.49 -15.47 -0.75
C THR A 31 -34.39 -16.50 -0.94
N ASP A 32 -33.96 -17.08 0.18
CA ASP A 32 -32.97 -18.14 0.29
C ASP A 32 -33.56 -19.45 -0.26
N PRO A 33 -32.96 -20.13 -1.26
CA PRO A 33 -33.33 -21.49 -1.58
C PRO A 33 -32.66 -22.44 -0.58
N GLU A 34 -33.44 -22.81 0.43
CA GLU A 34 -33.21 -23.90 1.38
C GLU A 34 -32.90 -25.21 0.62
N TYR A 35 -31.62 -25.57 0.53
CA TYR A 35 -31.22 -26.88 0.00
C TYR A 35 -31.32 -27.92 1.10
N VAL A 36 -32.45 -28.63 1.08
CA VAL A 36 -32.72 -29.85 1.85
C VAL A 36 -31.73 -30.94 1.44
N TYR A 37 -31.00 -31.46 2.43
CA TYR A 37 -30.14 -32.64 2.33
C TYR A 37 -31.03 -33.88 2.48
N ASP A 38 -31.39 -34.52 1.36
CA ASP A 38 -32.07 -35.82 1.39
C ASP A 38 -31.08 -36.96 1.15
N GLY A 39 -31.06 -37.90 2.09
CA GLY A 39 -30.88 -39.33 1.79
C GLY A 39 -29.61 -40.02 2.27
N GLU A 40 -29.47 -40.20 3.59
CA GLU A 40 -28.95 -41.48 4.08
C GLU A 40 -30.05 -42.55 3.86
N MET A 41 -29.74 -43.60 3.10
CA MET A 41 -30.51 -44.85 3.15
C MET A 41 -29.61 -45.94 3.72
N THR A 42 -29.91 -46.30 4.96
CA THR A 42 -29.49 -47.53 5.62
C THR A 42 -30.23 -48.73 5.05
N SER A 43 -29.54 -49.87 5.07
CA SER A 43 -30.04 -51.22 4.82
C SER A 43 -30.97 -51.72 5.94
N GLU A 44 -31.72 -52.78 5.63
CA GLU A 44 -32.65 -53.57 6.49
C GLU A 44 -34.05 -52.94 6.49
N ASP A 45 -35.16 -53.61 6.20
CA ASP A 45 -35.54 -55.02 6.13
C ASP A 45 -36.91 -55.04 5.41
N LEU A 46 -37.27 -56.11 4.69
CA LEU A 46 -38.64 -56.68 4.66
C LEU A 46 -38.70 -57.88 3.70
N ASN A 47 -38.94 -59.03 4.31
CA ASN A 47 -39.30 -60.32 3.72
C ASN A 47 -40.81 -60.37 3.36
N GLN A 48 -41.15 -61.40 2.56
CA GLN A 48 -42.50 -62.02 2.35
C GLN A 48 -43.47 -61.24 1.44
N GLU A 49 -44.23 -61.82 0.50
CA GLU A 49 -44.49 -63.22 0.12
C GLU A 49 -45.26 -63.29 -1.23
N SER A 50 -45.15 -64.42 -1.94
CA SER A 50 -46.14 -65.06 -2.85
C SER A 50 -46.59 -64.44 -4.20
N GLY A 51 -46.50 -65.27 -5.28
CA GLY A 51 -46.84 -65.00 -6.70
C GLY A 51 -48.33 -65.22 -7.08
N PRO A 52 -48.71 -65.87 -8.21
CA PRO A 52 -47.98 -66.39 -9.38
C PRO A 52 -48.57 -65.97 -10.77
N ASN A 53 -47.93 -66.33 -11.89
CA ASN A 53 -48.57 -66.96 -13.09
C ASN A 53 -47.65 -67.04 -14.35
N ASN A 54 -47.34 -68.29 -14.73
CA ASN A 54 -47.23 -68.95 -16.05
C ASN A 54 -47.04 -68.12 -17.35
N ALA A 55 -46.06 -68.53 -18.20
CA ALA A 55 -46.28 -69.40 -19.38
C ALA A 55 -45.02 -69.55 -20.27
N GLU A 56 -44.72 -70.82 -20.62
CA GLU A 56 -44.15 -71.38 -21.88
C GLU A 56 -42.75 -70.93 -22.34
N GLY A 57 -41.72 -71.79 -22.30
CA GLY A 57 -41.35 -72.87 -23.24
C GLY A 57 -39.83 -72.68 -23.49
N ASP A 58 -38.92 -73.65 -23.60
CA ASP A 58 -38.89 -74.91 -24.34
C ASP A 58 -37.55 -75.62 -23.99
N SER A 59 -37.53 -76.93 -24.19
CA SER A 59 -36.52 -78.01 -24.05
C SER A 59 -35.02 -77.68 -24.28
N GLY A 60 -34.03 -78.40 -23.74
CA GLY A 60 -33.97 -79.64 -22.96
C GLY A 60 -32.52 -80.13 -22.76
N ILE A 61 -32.40 -81.22 -21.99
CA ILE A 61 -31.25 -82.16 -21.78
C ILE A 61 -30.30 -81.89 -20.58
N ASP A 62 -30.71 -82.43 -19.42
CA ASP A 62 -30.14 -83.55 -18.62
C ASP A 62 -28.66 -83.58 -18.12
N PRO A 63 -28.34 -84.33 -17.03
CA PRO A 63 -27.75 -83.78 -15.82
C PRO A 63 -26.48 -84.59 -15.42
N THR A 64 -26.11 -84.53 -14.14
CA THR A 64 -25.04 -85.29 -13.45
C THR A 64 -23.62 -84.79 -13.63
N SER A 65 -23.18 -83.92 -12.69
CA SER A 65 -21.98 -84.11 -11.86
C SER A 65 -21.75 -82.92 -10.92
N ILE A 66 -22.14 -83.06 -9.65
CA ILE A 66 -21.59 -82.35 -8.47
C ILE A 66 -20.70 -83.41 -7.77
N PRO A 67 -19.55 -83.14 -7.08
CA PRO A 67 -19.15 -81.90 -6.36
C PRO A 67 -17.68 -81.45 -6.54
N GLY A 68 -17.37 -80.19 -6.18
CA GLY A 68 -15.99 -79.82 -5.86
C GLY A 68 -15.67 -78.32 -5.77
N CYS A 69 -15.87 -77.75 -4.59
CA CYS A 69 -15.02 -76.75 -3.90
C CYS A 69 -13.98 -75.95 -4.74
N SER A 70 -14.12 -74.61 -4.76
CA SER A 70 -13.09 -73.67 -4.25
C SER A 70 -13.30 -72.25 -4.81
N THR A 71 -13.68 -71.34 -3.92
CA THR A 71 -13.55 -69.89 -4.07
C THR A 71 -12.10 -69.50 -4.30
N LYS A 72 -11.77 -68.92 -5.46
CA LYS A 72 -10.49 -68.26 -5.71
C LYS A 72 -10.68 -66.82 -6.12
N THR A 73 -10.73 -65.97 -5.10
CA THR A 73 -10.35 -64.56 -5.16
C THR A 73 -8.96 -64.44 -5.80
N LYS A 74 -8.86 -63.80 -6.96
CA LYS A 74 -7.58 -63.44 -7.58
C LYS A 74 -6.92 -62.33 -6.75
N LYS A 75 -6.17 -62.73 -5.72
CA LYS A 75 -5.15 -61.88 -5.08
C LYS A 75 -4.06 -61.61 -6.11
N ILE A 76 -4.00 -60.37 -6.60
CA ILE A 76 -2.85 -59.86 -7.35
C ILE A 76 -1.67 -59.81 -6.38
N LYS A 77 -0.73 -60.75 -6.53
CA LYS A 77 0.57 -60.70 -5.85
C LYS A 77 1.36 -59.53 -6.43
N LEU A 78 1.53 -58.46 -5.66
CA LEU A 78 2.53 -57.44 -5.91
C LEU A 78 3.91 -58.05 -5.60
N ASN A 79 4.72 -58.26 -6.64
CA ASN A 79 6.13 -58.58 -6.49
C ASN A 79 6.85 -57.39 -5.84
N ALA A 80 7.50 -57.65 -4.70
CA ALA A 80 8.18 -56.68 -3.86
C ALA A 80 9.64 -56.41 -4.30
N SER A 81 9.86 -56.09 -5.58
CA SER A 81 11.17 -55.64 -6.05
C SER A 81 11.01 -54.68 -7.23
N ALA A 82 11.42 -53.43 -7.02
CA ALA A 82 11.35 -52.28 -7.92
C ALA A 82 9.94 -51.82 -8.34
N ALA A 83 9.16 -51.30 -7.38
CA ALA A 83 7.95 -50.56 -7.73
C ALA A 83 8.33 -49.16 -8.24
N ASN A 84 8.76 -49.06 -9.49
CA ASN A 84 8.87 -47.78 -10.21
C ASN A 84 7.45 -47.19 -10.31
N PHE A 85 7.12 -46.25 -9.43
CA PHE A 85 5.94 -45.41 -9.56
C PHE A 85 6.27 -44.30 -10.55
N THR A 86 5.29 -43.92 -11.36
CA THR A 86 5.43 -42.83 -12.33
C THR A 86 4.13 -42.05 -12.32
N LEU A 87 4.23 -40.75 -12.17
CA LEU A 87 3.12 -39.82 -12.11
C LEU A 87 3.31 -38.76 -13.19
N ASN A 88 2.32 -38.64 -14.09
CA ASN A 88 2.27 -37.58 -15.08
C ASN A 88 1.40 -36.44 -14.54
N GLY A 89 2.04 -35.44 -13.94
CA GLY A 89 1.38 -34.32 -13.26
C GLY A 89 1.34 -33.06 -14.13
N GLN A 90 0.16 -32.44 -14.24
CA GLN A 90 -0.01 -31.07 -14.73
C GLN A 90 -0.27 -30.15 -13.54
N PHE A 91 0.66 -29.22 -13.27
CA PHE A 91 0.61 -28.30 -12.14
C PHE A 91 -0.12 -27.04 -12.54
N TYR A 92 -1.24 -26.75 -11.87
CA TYR A 92 -2.02 -25.53 -12.06
C TYR A 92 -1.92 -24.65 -10.83
N ARG A 93 -1.54 -23.40 -11.03
CA ARG A 93 -1.54 -22.38 -9.99
C ARG A 93 -2.96 -21.91 -9.72
N ARG A 94 -3.35 -21.92 -8.45
CA ARG A 94 -4.63 -21.38 -7.97
C ARG A 94 -4.45 -20.44 -6.79
N ARG A 95 -5.29 -19.43 -6.70
CA ARG A 95 -5.35 -18.45 -5.61
C ARG A 95 -6.28 -18.92 -4.49
N PHE A 96 -7.35 -19.65 -4.84
CA PHE A 96 -8.32 -20.22 -3.91
C PHE A 96 -8.86 -21.56 -4.42
N VAL A 97 -9.52 -22.33 -3.56
CA VAL A 97 -9.96 -23.71 -3.86
C VAL A 97 -11.00 -23.78 -4.98
N GLY A 98 -11.95 -22.85 -4.99
CA GLY A 98 -13.00 -22.74 -6.00
C GLY A 98 -12.55 -22.24 -7.39
N GLU A 99 -11.30 -21.82 -7.57
CA GLU A 99 -10.86 -21.22 -8.84
C GLU A 99 -10.82 -22.27 -9.96
N THR A 100 -11.59 -22.06 -11.03
CA THR A 100 -11.69 -23.01 -12.15
C THR A 100 -10.65 -22.76 -13.25
N SER A 101 -10.15 -21.53 -13.35
CA SER A 101 -9.26 -21.04 -14.42
C SER A 101 -7.82 -20.80 -13.93
N GLY A 102 -7.25 -21.74 -13.19
CA GLY A 102 -5.84 -21.68 -12.78
C GLY A 102 -4.87 -21.81 -13.97
N GLY A 103 -3.79 -21.05 -13.96
CA GLY A 103 -2.77 -21.09 -15.01
C GLY A 103 -1.88 -22.33 -14.89
N LEU A 104 -1.58 -22.99 -16.02
CA LEU A 104 -0.64 -24.11 -16.06
C LEU A 104 0.77 -23.60 -15.77
N VAL A 105 1.40 -24.12 -14.73
CA VAL A 105 2.76 -23.79 -14.31
C VAL A 105 3.76 -24.71 -14.99
N ALA A 106 3.51 -26.02 -14.90
CA ALA A 106 4.44 -27.03 -15.36
C ALA A 106 3.69 -28.32 -15.71
N THR A 107 4.23 -29.07 -16.65
CA THR A 107 3.89 -30.49 -16.85
C THR A 107 5.14 -31.29 -16.57
N ARG A 108 5.11 -32.17 -15.58
CA ARG A 108 6.25 -33.01 -15.22
C ARG A 108 5.84 -34.46 -15.03
N GLN A 109 6.72 -35.34 -15.49
CA GLN A 109 6.70 -36.74 -15.16
C GLN A 109 7.62 -36.95 -13.96
N ILE A 110 7.08 -37.45 -12.86
CA ILE A 110 7.81 -37.73 -11.62
C ILE A 110 7.85 -39.24 -11.45
N SER A 111 9.05 -39.79 -11.29
CA SER A 111 9.27 -41.22 -11.07
C SER A 111 10.00 -41.46 -9.75
N GLY A 112 9.63 -42.51 -9.03
CA GLY A 112 10.20 -42.86 -7.74
C GLY A 112 9.86 -44.28 -7.32
N ASN A 113 10.66 -44.86 -6.44
CA ASN A 113 10.49 -46.20 -5.90
C ASN A 113 9.56 -46.24 -4.68
N THR A 114 9.33 -45.09 -4.07
CA THR A 114 8.50 -44.93 -2.88
C THR A 114 7.44 -43.84 -3.10
N VAL A 115 6.36 -43.89 -2.30
CA VAL A 115 5.34 -42.82 -2.29
C VAL A 115 5.97 -41.49 -1.92
N ASN A 116 6.87 -41.49 -0.93
CA ASN A 116 7.57 -40.27 -0.50
C ASN A 116 8.40 -39.64 -1.61
N GLU A 117 9.14 -40.40 -2.42
CA GLU A 117 9.88 -39.83 -3.56
C GLU A 117 8.97 -39.11 -4.57
N ILE A 118 7.78 -39.67 -4.84
CA ILE A 118 6.79 -39.01 -5.70
C ILE A 118 6.29 -37.72 -5.06
N LEU A 119 5.98 -37.76 -3.76
CA LEU A 119 5.53 -36.60 -2.99
C LEU A 119 6.61 -35.51 -2.92
N THR A 120 7.87 -35.87 -2.72
CA THR A 120 9.02 -34.95 -2.74
C THR A 120 9.16 -34.30 -4.12
N GLY A 121 9.03 -35.06 -5.21
CA GLY A 121 9.06 -34.49 -6.56
C GLY A 121 7.90 -33.52 -6.84
N ILE A 122 6.71 -33.78 -6.30
CA ILE A 122 5.56 -32.86 -6.37
C ILE A 122 5.89 -31.58 -5.59
N TRP A 123 6.44 -31.72 -4.39
CA TRP A 123 6.81 -30.59 -3.53
C TRP A 123 7.86 -29.68 -4.17
N GLU A 124 8.97 -30.24 -4.67
CA GLU A 124 10.04 -29.48 -5.31
C GLU A 124 9.54 -28.66 -6.50
N THR A 125 8.63 -29.24 -7.29
CA THR A 125 8.02 -28.55 -8.43
C THR A 125 7.09 -27.42 -7.95
N SER A 126 6.33 -27.67 -6.89
CA SER A 126 5.32 -26.74 -6.37
C SER A 126 5.93 -25.59 -5.57
N LYS A 127 7.04 -25.82 -4.86
CA LYS A 127 7.72 -24.84 -3.99
C LYS A 127 8.08 -23.54 -4.71
N THR A 128 8.34 -23.61 -6.02
CA THR A 128 8.63 -22.42 -6.85
C THR A 128 7.46 -21.43 -6.96
N VAL A 129 6.24 -21.87 -6.65
CA VAL A 129 5.00 -21.08 -6.78
C VAL A 129 4.32 -20.85 -5.44
N LEU A 130 4.74 -21.56 -4.38
CA LEU A 130 4.19 -21.40 -3.04
C LEU A 130 4.66 -20.09 -2.41
N CYS A 131 3.75 -19.45 -1.70
CA CYS A 131 4.01 -18.34 -0.81
C CYS A 131 3.72 -18.76 0.64
N ARG A 132 4.01 -17.85 1.58
CA ARG A 132 3.72 -18.03 3.01
C ARG A 132 2.25 -18.38 3.25
N GLU A 133 2.00 -19.26 4.22
CA GLU A 133 0.65 -19.73 4.53
C GLU A 133 -0.24 -18.57 4.99
N VAL A 134 -1.48 -18.52 4.51
CA VAL A 134 -2.53 -17.65 5.05
C VAL A 134 -3.41 -18.43 6.02
N ILE A 135 -3.42 -17.98 7.27
CA ILE A 135 -4.26 -18.49 8.35
C ILE A 135 -5.35 -17.46 8.68
N PHE A 136 -6.51 -17.93 9.11
CA PHE A 136 -7.59 -17.07 9.59
C PHE A 136 -7.63 -17.15 11.11
N ILE A 137 -7.31 -16.03 11.77
CA ILE A 137 -7.38 -15.93 13.24
C ILE A 137 -8.70 -15.25 13.59
N GLU A 138 -9.45 -15.84 14.51
CA GLU A 138 -10.68 -15.25 15.01
C GLU A 138 -10.34 -14.16 16.03
N ASN A 139 -10.71 -12.91 15.71
CA ASN A 139 -10.52 -11.77 16.60
C ASN A 139 -11.87 -11.04 16.74
N ASN A 140 -12.46 -11.07 17.94
CA ASN A 140 -13.76 -10.48 18.25
C ASN A 140 -14.90 -10.94 17.32
N GLY A 141 -14.95 -12.24 16.97
CA GLY A 141 -15.98 -12.82 16.10
C GLY A 141 -15.80 -12.52 14.60
N VAL A 142 -14.72 -11.84 14.22
CA VAL A 142 -14.34 -11.57 12.82
C VAL A 142 -13.09 -12.39 12.48
N GLN A 143 -13.16 -13.17 11.41
CA GLN A 143 -11.99 -13.88 10.88
C GLN A 143 -11.08 -12.89 10.16
N VAL A 144 -9.89 -12.67 10.72
CA VAL A 144 -8.86 -11.82 10.12
C VAL A 144 -7.80 -12.72 9.47
N PRO A 145 -7.55 -12.59 8.16
CA PRO A 145 -6.45 -13.28 7.50
C PRO A 145 -5.10 -12.72 7.98
N THR A 146 -4.21 -13.62 8.37
CA THR A 146 -2.86 -13.33 8.85
C THR A 146 -1.86 -14.27 8.17
N TRP A 147 -0.62 -13.82 7.96
CA TRP A 147 0.47 -14.69 7.53
C TRP A 147 0.88 -15.63 8.66
N ALA A 148 1.05 -16.93 8.39
CA ALA A 148 1.60 -17.87 9.36
C ALA A 148 3.07 -17.54 9.65
N ASP A 149 3.56 -17.79 10.86
CA ASP A 149 4.90 -17.36 11.26
C ASP A 149 6.04 -17.99 10.43
N GLU A 150 5.86 -19.22 9.99
CA GLU A 150 6.89 -20.02 9.32
C GLU A 150 6.71 -20.10 7.79
N GLU A 151 7.80 -20.36 7.08
CA GLU A 151 7.76 -20.69 5.65
C GLU A 151 7.23 -22.12 5.45
N PRO A 152 6.49 -22.38 4.36
CA PRO A 152 5.88 -23.69 4.15
C PRO A 152 6.95 -24.76 3.97
N VAL A 153 6.90 -25.80 4.80
CA VAL A 153 7.80 -26.96 4.75
C VAL A 153 7.10 -28.15 4.10
N PHE A 154 7.86 -29.23 3.84
CA PHE A 154 7.33 -30.43 3.18
C PHE A 154 6.11 -31.03 3.92
N GLU A 155 6.05 -30.91 5.23
CA GLU A 155 4.94 -31.39 6.06
C GLU A 155 3.65 -30.59 5.82
N ASP A 156 3.75 -29.33 5.43
CA ASP A 156 2.60 -28.47 5.13
C ASP A 156 2.01 -28.74 3.75
N MET A 157 2.57 -29.66 2.96
CA MET A 157 2.13 -29.91 1.59
C MET A 157 0.62 -30.20 1.46
N THR A 158 0.03 -30.81 2.50
CA THR A 158 -1.42 -31.09 2.58
C THR A 158 -2.27 -29.82 2.57
N LYS A 159 -1.74 -28.70 3.08
CA LYS A 159 -2.38 -27.39 3.16
C LYS A 159 -2.28 -26.59 1.87
N PHE A 160 -1.51 -27.02 0.87
CA PHE A 160 -1.32 -26.27 -0.37
C PHE A 160 -1.67 -27.05 -1.62
N ILE A 161 -1.60 -28.39 -1.59
CA ILE A 161 -1.69 -29.21 -2.80
C ILE A 161 -2.90 -30.12 -2.76
N VAL A 162 -3.71 -30.08 -3.82
CA VAL A 162 -4.82 -31.01 -4.05
C VAL A 162 -4.63 -31.69 -5.41
N LEU A 163 -4.74 -33.01 -5.43
CA LEU A 163 -4.62 -33.80 -6.65
C LEU A 163 -6.02 -34.07 -7.22
N GLN A 164 -6.16 -34.06 -8.54
CA GLN A 164 -7.40 -34.40 -9.22
C GLN A 164 -7.13 -35.36 -10.37
N ASP A 165 -7.82 -36.51 -10.34
CA ASP A 165 -7.86 -37.40 -11.50
C ASP A 165 -8.72 -36.74 -12.59
N GLN A 166 -8.12 -36.44 -13.74
CA GLN A 166 -8.82 -35.79 -14.85
C GLN A 166 -9.96 -36.65 -15.39
N SER A 167 -9.83 -37.98 -15.34
CA SER A 167 -10.83 -38.91 -15.86
C SER A 167 -12.07 -39.01 -14.98
N GLN A 168 -11.89 -39.03 -13.66
CA GLN A 168 -12.99 -39.18 -12.69
C GLN A 168 -13.44 -37.86 -12.07
N LYS A 169 -12.75 -36.75 -12.37
CA LYS A 169 -12.91 -35.43 -11.73
C LYS A 169 -12.84 -35.47 -10.19
N LYS A 170 -12.41 -36.58 -9.59
CA LYS A 170 -12.34 -36.80 -8.14
C LYS A 170 -11.12 -36.09 -7.57
N ARG A 171 -11.34 -35.29 -6.52
CA ARG A 171 -10.27 -34.63 -5.75
C ARG A 171 -9.72 -35.61 -4.71
N VAL A 172 -8.40 -35.61 -4.55
CA VAL A 172 -7.65 -36.45 -3.62
C VAL A 172 -6.67 -35.56 -2.87
N ASN A 173 -6.77 -35.56 -1.54
CA ASN A 173 -5.80 -34.91 -0.68
C ASN A 173 -4.53 -35.74 -0.60
N ILE A 174 -3.39 -35.09 -0.37
CA ILE A 174 -2.07 -35.71 -0.27
C ILE A 174 -2.05 -36.88 0.72
N GLU A 175 -2.71 -36.78 1.87
CA GLU A 175 -2.77 -37.83 2.90
C GLU A 175 -3.38 -39.15 2.41
N LYS A 176 -4.23 -39.08 1.38
CA LYS A 176 -4.91 -40.24 0.80
C LYS A 176 -4.10 -40.89 -0.32
N VAL A 177 -2.93 -40.34 -0.66
CA VAL A 177 -2.03 -40.89 -1.68
C VAL A 177 -1.32 -42.11 -1.11
N ASN A 178 -1.69 -43.28 -1.60
CA ASN A 178 -1.05 -44.55 -1.24
C ASN A 178 -0.52 -45.26 -2.49
N SER A 179 0.30 -46.29 -2.29
CA SER A 179 0.92 -47.06 -3.39
C SER A 179 -0.11 -47.66 -4.37
N LYS A 180 -1.32 -47.99 -3.89
CA LYS A 180 -2.40 -48.52 -4.74
C LYS A 180 -2.95 -47.44 -5.67
N LEU A 181 -3.15 -46.23 -5.15
CA LEU A 181 -3.63 -45.10 -5.92
C LEU A 181 -2.61 -44.66 -6.97
N LEU A 182 -1.33 -44.58 -6.60
CA LEU A 182 -0.25 -44.27 -7.54
C LEU A 182 -0.15 -45.32 -8.66
N ALA A 183 -0.31 -46.60 -8.32
CA ALA A 183 -0.34 -47.66 -9.33
C ALA A 183 -1.52 -47.49 -10.31
N SER A 184 -2.69 -47.05 -9.83
CA SER A 184 -3.85 -46.76 -10.68
C SER A 184 -3.69 -45.53 -11.58
N TRP A 185 -2.71 -44.68 -11.28
CA TRP A 185 -2.44 -43.43 -11.98
C TRP A 185 -1.29 -43.48 -12.97
N ARG A 186 -0.57 -44.61 -13.09
CA ARG A 186 0.61 -44.77 -13.97
C ARG A 186 0.37 -44.35 -15.43
N SER A 187 -0.83 -44.57 -15.95
CA SER A 187 -1.20 -44.24 -17.33
C SER A 187 -2.17 -43.06 -17.43
N LYS A 188 -2.42 -42.35 -16.32
CA LYS A 188 -3.37 -41.24 -16.26
C LYS A 188 -2.64 -39.91 -16.14
N GLN A 189 -3.26 -38.87 -16.68
CA GLN A 189 -2.84 -37.50 -16.45
C GLN A 189 -3.54 -36.96 -15.21
N ILE A 190 -2.76 -36.58 -14.21
CA ILE A 190 -3.26 -36.06 -12.93
C ILE A 190 -3.08 -34.56 -12.92
N ARG A 191 -4.15 -33.82 -12.60
CA ARG A 191 -4.07 -32.38 -12.38
C ARG A 191 -3.70 -32.13 -10.94
N ILE A 192 -2.64 -31.36 -10.73
CA ILE A 192 -2.12 -30.98 -9.42
C ILE A 192 -2.47 -29.51 -9.23
N HIS A 193 -3.41 -29.23 -8.35
CA HIS A 193 -3.77 -27.86 -8.01
C HIS A 193 -2.88 -27.38 -6.87
N VAL A 194 -2.04 -26.40 -7.18
CA VAL A 194 -1.14 -25.75 -6.23
C VAL A 194 -1.80 -24.44 -5.81
N HIS A 195 -2.30 -24.41 -4.59
CA HIS A 195 -2.82 -23.21 -3.96
C HIS A 195 -1.64 -22.36 -3.50
N VAL A 196 -1.53 -21.12 -4.00
CA VAL A 196 -0.35 -20.26 -3.77
C VAL A 196 -0.17 -19.94 -2.28
N TYR A 197 -1.27 -19.72 -1.56
CA TYR A 197 -1.25 -19.19 -0.19
C TYR A 197 -1.78 -20.15 0.86
N SER A 198 -2.76 -21.01 0.54
CA SER A 198 -3.23 -22.15 1.34
C SER A 198 -4.55 -22.67 0.72
N THR A 199 -4.93 -23.91 1.04
CA THR A 199 -6.26 -24.47 0.84
C THR A 199 -7.31 -23.86 1.78
N SER A 200 -6.88 -23.17 2.84
CA SER A 200 -7.77 -22.44 3.77
C SER A 200 -8.58 -21.35 3.06
N ILE A 201 -8.10 -20.84 1.92
CA ILE A 201 -8.83 -19.90 1.08
C ILE A 201 -9.80 -20.68 0.19
N SER A 202 -11.00 -20.93 0.71
CA SER A 202 -11.97 -21.80 0.04
C SER A 202 -12.66 -21.16 -1.18
N CYS A 203 -13.03 -19.88 -1.07
CA CYS A 203 -13.86 -19.18 -2.04
C CYS A 203 -13.26 -17.83 -2.48
N LYS A 204 -13.88 -17.23 -3.51
CA LYS A 204 -13.44 -15.96 -4.10
C LYS A 204 -13.58 -14.79 -3.12
N SER A 205 -14.64 -14.75 -2.30
CA SER A 205 -14.84 -13.67 -1.32
C SER A 205 -13.74 -13.65 -0.26
N LEU A 206 -13.35 -14.83 0.26
CA LEU A 206 -12.19 -14.94 1.16
C LEU A 206 -10.90 -14.52 0.47
N TRP A 207 -10.71 -14.91 -0.80
CA TRP A 207 -9.58 -14.44 -1.58
C TRP A 207 -9.57 -12.91 -1.73
N GLU A 208 -10.71 -12.25 -1.95
CA GLU A 208 -10.78 -10.79 -2.07
C GLU A 208 -10.43 -10.09 -0.74
N VAL A 209 -10.80 -10.66 0.40
CA VAL A 209 -10.42 -10.16 1.74
C VAL A 209 -8.91 -10.33 1.96
N VAL A 210 -8.36 -11.52 1.68
CA VAL A 210 -6.92 -11.79 1.72
C VAL A 210 -6.16 -10.91 0.73
N GLU A 211 -6.70 -10.71 -0.46
CA GLU A 211 -6.10 -9.87 -1.49
C GLU A 211 -6.06 -8.41 -1.03
N LYS A 212 -7.13 -7.90 -0.44
CA LYS A 212 -7.19 -6.53 0.06
C LYS A 212 -6.31 -6.29 1.28
N GLN A 213 -6.27 -7.25 2.20
CA GLN A 213 -5.59 -7.08 3.49
C GLN A 213 -4.13 -7.57 3.46
N LEU A 214 -3.84 -8.71 2.85
CA LEU A 214 -2.50 -9.31 2.92
C LEU A 214 -1.69 -9.13 1.63
N VAL A 215 -2.31 -9.16 0.45
CA VAL A 215 -1.56 -9.26 -0.83
C VAL A 215 -1.39 -7.91 -1.53
N ARG A 216 -2.45 -7.11 -1.61
CA ARG A 216 -2.37 -5.74 -2.10
C ARG A 216 -1.63 -4.91 -1.07
N HIS A 217 -0.87 -3.94 -1.56
CA HIS A 217 -0.40 -2.84 -0.74
C HIS A 217 -1.65 -2.23 -0.10
N GLN A 218 -1.89 -2.49 1.20
CA GLN A 218 -3.08 -2.01 1.91
C GLN A 218 -3.30 -0.51 1.71
N ASN A 219 -2.26 0.20 1.33
CA ASN A 219 -2.25 1.63 1.13
C ASN A 219 -1.63 2.02 -0.22
N ALA A 220 -2.03 1.41 -1.34
CA ALA A 220 -1.76 2.03 -2.64
C ALA A 220 -2.87 3.03 -2.94
N ASP A 221 -2.53 4.29 -3.22
CA ASP A 221 -3.48 5.26 -3.78
C ASP A 221 -4.06 4.70 -5.11
N ARG A 222 -5.15 5.29 -5.64
CA ARG A 222 -5.81 4.89 -6.90
C ARG A 222 -4.86 4.72 -8.10
N SER A 223 -3.64 5.26 -8.01
CA SER A 223 -2.56 5.19 -9.00
C SER A 223 -1.45 4.17 -8.69
N GLY A 224 -1.59 3.32 -7.66
CA GLY A 224 -0.60 2.28 -7.31
C GLY A 224 0.58 2.75 -6.45
N ALA A 225 0.63 4.03 -6.06
CA ALA A 225 1.70 4.59 -5.23
C ALA A 225 1.44 4.34 -3.73
N PRO A 226 2.45 3.96 -2.93
CA PRO A 226 2.29 3.83 -1.48
C PRO A 226 1.80 5.13 -0.85
N ASN A 227 0.73 5.05 -0.07
CA ASN A 227 0.16 6.13 0.72
C ASN A 227 1.25 6.71 1.63
N THR A 228 1.48 7.99 1.49
CA THR A 228 2.50 8.75 2.23
C THR A 228 2.31 8.66 3.74
N GLN A 229 1.06 8.54 4.22
CA GLN A 229 0.76 8.38 5.64
C GLN A 229 1.20 7.02 6.17
N ALA A 230 0.81 5.93 5.50
CA ALA A 230 1.20 4.58 5.88
C ALA A 230 2.73 4.38 5.81
N LEU A 231 3.37 4.94 4.78
CA LEU A 231 4.83 4.95 4.66
C LEU A 231 5.50 5.67 5.84
N THR A 232 4.91 6.77 6.28
CA THR A 232 5.42 7.54 7.44
C THR A 232 5.23 6.75 8.73
N SER A 233 4.07 6.13 8.95
CA SER A 233 3.81 5.27 10.10
C SER A 233 4.78 4.07 10.16
N LEU A 234 5.03 3.41 9.03
CA LEU A 234 6.00 2.32 8.95
C LEU A 234 7.43 2.81 9.23
N ALA A 235 7.82 3.97 8.70
CA ALA A 235 9.12 4.57 8.98
C ALA A 235 9.29 4.88 10.48
N GLU A 236 8.24 5.34 11.16
CA GLU A 236 8.25 5.56 12.60
C GLU A 236 8.32 4.26 13.41
N GLU A 237 7.65 3.21 12.95
CA GLU A 237 7.74 1.88 13.57
C GLU A 237 9.14 1.28 13.42
N LEU A 238 9.73 1.36 12.23
CA LEU A 238 11.11 0.97 11.97
C LEU A 238 12.08 1.74 12.87
N ARG A 239 11.88 3.06 12.98
CA ARG A 239 12.66 3.88 13.90
C ARG A 239 12.51 3.36 15.33
N ARG A 240 11.29 3.16 15.83
CA ARG A 240 11.06 2.65 17.20
C ARG A 240 11.76 1.31 17.47
N LYS A 241 11.72 0.38 16.52
CA LYS A 241 12.34 -0.95 16.65
C LYS A 241 13.88 -0.86 16.62
N HIS A 242 14.44 0.04 15.81
CA HIS A 242 15.87 0.08 15.50
C HIS A 242 16.62 1.31 16.05
N ASP A 243 15.96 2.17 16.82
CA ASP A 243 16.53 3.43 17.36
C ASP A 243 17.78 3.19 18.22
N HIS A 244 17.83 2.03 18.89
CA HIS A 244 18.94 1.63 19.73
C HIS A 244 20.21 1.29 18.95
N HIS A 245 20.07 0.85 17.70
CA HIS A 245 21.18 0.41 16.87
C HIS A 245 21.59 1.46 15.83
N PHE A 246 20.62 2.21 15.29
CA PHE A 246 20.84 3.13 14.19
C PHE A 246 20.27 4.52 14.44
N GLN A 247 21.05 5.54 14.11
CA GLN A 247 20.63 6.93 13.99
C GLN A 247 20.64 7.35 12.53
N ALA A 248 19.53 7.89 12.05
CA ALA A 248 19.42 8.41 10.70
C ALA A 248 18.38 9.53 10.61
N GLN A 249 18.44 10.32 9.54
CA GLN A 249 17.41 11.30 9.22
C GLN A 249 16.07 10.63 8.91
N SER A 250 14.95 11.33 9.14
CA SER A 250 13.60 10.82 8.83
C SER A 250 13.45 10.34 7.38
N SER A 251 14.11 10.98 6.44
CA SER A 251 14.17 10.59 5.03
C SER A 251 14.76 9.19 4.81
N ALA A 252 15.81 8.82 5.54
CA ALA A 252 16.44 7.50 5.43
C ALA A 252 15.50 6.39 5.94
N TRP A 253 14.77 6.64 7.03
CA TRP A 253 13.74 5.73 7.54
C TRP A 253 12.60 5.55 6.53
N ARG A 254 12.17 6.62 5.86
CA ARG A 254 11.18 6.55 4.78
C ARG A 254 11.67 5.77 3.56
N LEU A 255 12.93 5.91 3.18
CA LEU A 255 13.53 5.12 2.10
C LEU A 255 13.55 3.62 2.43
N TRP A 256 13.87 3.27 3.67
CA TRP A 256 13.83 1.88 4.13
C TRP A 256 12.39 1.35 4.18
N ALA A 257 11.44 2.13 4.71
CA ALA A 257 10.03 1.78 4.68
C ALA A 257 9.51 1.56 3.25
N ASN A 258 9.96 2.37 2.29
CA ASN A 258 9.60 2.22 0.89
C ASN A 258 10.17 0.92 0.29
N TYR A 259 11.42 0.60 0.62
CA TYR A 259 12.04 -0.67 0.22
C TYR A 259 11.26 -1.89 0.75
N ILE A 260 10.79 -1.85 2.00
CA ILE A 260 9.96 -2.91 2.58
C ILE A 260 8.61 -2.99 1.87
N HIS A 261 7.97 -1.85 1.60
CA HIS A 261 6.69 -1.81 0.91
C HIS A 261 6.76 -2.31 -0.54
N ALA A 262 7.86 -2.02 -1.24
CA ALA A 262 8.11 -2.49 -2.61
C ALA A 262 8.37 -4.01 -2.70
N GLY A 263 8.65 -4.66 -1.57
CA GLY A 263 8.82 -6.10 -1.49
C GLY A 263 7.49 -6.88 -1.43
N PRO A 264 7.55 -8.21 -1.61
CA PRO A 264 6.38 -9.08 -1.41
C PRO A 264 5.80 -8.92 -0.01
N ALA A 265 4.48 -8.82 0.09
CA ALA A 265 3.81 -8.50 1.35
C ALA A 265 4.05 -9.52 2.47
N HIS A 266 4.25 -10.79 2.12
CA HIS A 266 4.51 -11.88 3.06
C HIS A 266 5.90 -11.82 3.71
N GLU A 267 6.85 -11.09 3.14
CA GLU A 267 8.21 -10.92 3.67
C GLU A 267 8.37 -9.63 4.49
N ARG A 268 7.33 -8.78 4.58
CA ARG A 268 7.44 -7.45 5.19
C ARG A 268 7.88 -7.51 6.64
N ASP A 269 7.25 -8.34 7.45
CA ASP A 269 7.55 -8.46 8.89
C ASP A 269 8.98 -8.98 9.13
N HIS A 270 9.41 -9.91 8.28
CA HIS A 270 10.77 -10.41 8.30
C HIS A 270 11.77 -9.29 7.93
N ARG A 271 11.52 -8.56 6.84
CA ARG A 271 12.35 -7.43 6.40
C ARG A 271 12.36 -6.26 7.39
N MET A 272 11.29 -6.07 8.17
CA MET A 272 11.27 -5.09 9.27
C MET A 272 12.20 -5.48 10.42
N SER A 273 12.43 -6.77 10.63
CA SER A 273 13.30 -7.28 11.69
C SER A 273 14.78 -7.34 11.28
N GLN A 274 15.05 -7.29 9.98
CA GLN A 274 16.41 -7.27 9.43
C GLN A 274 17.06 -5.88 9.53
N MET A 275 18.37 -5.82 9.23
CA MET A 275 19.10 -4.56 9.08
C MET A 275 18.67 -3.79 7.82
N PRO A 276 18.91 -2.46 7.75
CA PRO A 276 18.71 -1.70 6.54
C PRO A 276 19.48 -2.31 5.34
N PRO A 277 18.92 -2.28 4.13
CA PRO A 277 19.58 -2.76 2.92
C PRO A 277 20.96 -2.12 2.71
N GLN A 278 21.92 -2.88 2.15
CA GLN A 278 23.31 -2.44 1.94
C GLN A 278 23.44 -1.08 1.22
N HIS A 279 22.56 -0.80 0.26
CA HIS A 279 22.59 0.46 -0.48
C HIS A 279 22.05 1.67 0.33
N LEU A 280 21.29 1.41 1.40
CA LEU A 280 20.77 2.44 2.32
C LEU A 280 21.63 2.60 3.57
N LEU A 281 22.44 1.60 3.93
CA LEU A 281 23.30 1.60 5.11
C LEU A 281 24.16 2.87 5.25
N LYS A 282 24.60 3.49 4.15
CA LYS A 282 25.35 4.76 4.14
C LYS A 282 24.60 5.95 4.78
N PHE A 283 23.28 5.88 4.86
CA PHE A 283 22.45 6.92 5.48
C PHE A 283 22.17 6.66 6.97
N PHE A 284 22.55 5.50 7.47
CA PHE A 284 22.41 5.11 8.87
C PHE A 284 23.78 5.18 9.55
N ARG A 285 23.82 5.78 10.72
CA ARG A 285 25.00 5.82 11.60
C ARG A 285 24.71 4.91 12.78
N SER A 286 25.70 4.14 13.22
CA SER A 286 25.57 3.42 14.49
C SER A 286 25.42 4.43 15.64
N VAL A 287 24.50 4.19 16.56
CA VAL A 287 24.35 5.05 17.74
C VAL A 287 25.66 5.02 18.54
N PRO A 288 26.24 6.17 18.92
CA PRO A 288 27.44 6.19 19.73
C PRO A 288 27.15 5.48 21.07
N ILE A 289 27.90 4.41 21.34
CA ILE A 289 27.70 3.58 22.54
C ILE A 289 28.14 4.34 23.81
N SER A 290 29.01 5.34 23.67
CA SER A 290 29.52 6.15 24.77
C SER A 290 28.86 7.54 24.83
N GLU A 291 28.40 7.94 26.03
CA GLU A 291 27.88 9.28 26.31
C GLU A 291 28.90 10.39 26.01
N ALA A 292 30.20 10.11 26.20
CA ALA A 292 31.26 11.06 25.90
C ALA A 292 31.31 11.44 24.41
N VAL A 293 31.08 10.46 23.52
CA VAL A 293 31.04 10.70 22.07
C VAL A 293 29.77 11.46 21.67
N LYS A 294 28.64 11.21 22.35
CA LYS A 294 27.41 11.99 22.15
C LYS A 294 27.62 13.46 22.54
N LEU A 295 28.22 13.70 23.71
CA LEU A 295 28.51 15.06 24.18
C LEU A 295 29.48 15.80 23.26
N GLU A 296 30.51 15.12 22.76
CA GLU A 296 31.46 15.73 21.82
C GLU A 296 30.81 16.10 20.48
N SER A 297 29.95 15.22 19.95
CA SER A 297 29.17 15.52 18.75
C SER A 297 28.24 16.72 18.95
N VAL A 298 27.61 16.84 20.12
CA VAL A 298 26.75 17.99 20.46
C VAL A 298 27.58 19.27 20.56
N ARG A 299 28.75 19.22 21.20
CA ARG A 299 29.67 20.37 21.30
C ARG A 299 30.15 20.85 19.93
N SER A 300 30.52 19.92 19.06
CA SER A 300 30.88 20.23 17.67
C SER A 300 29.72 20.88 16.93
N GLY A 301 28.51 20.33 17.05
CA GLY A 301 27.29 20.92 16.46
C GLY A 301 26.99 22.33 16.98
N LEU A 302 27.13 22.55 18.29
CA LEU A 302 26.93 23.87 18.90
C LEU A 302 27.98 24.87 18.43
N THR A 303 29.21 24.43 18.22
CA THR A 303 30.28 25.28 17.68
C THR A 303 29.95 25.74 16.27
N VAL A 304 29.51 24.83 15.40
CA VAL A 304 29.06 25.17 14.03
C VAL A 304 27.87 26.13 14.07
N ALA A 305 26.87 25.87 14.91
CA ALA A 305 25.72 26.75 15.07
C ALA A 305 26.14 28.15 15.54
N ASN A 306 27.09 28.24 16.47
CA ASN A 306 27.62 29.51 16.94
C ASN A 306 28.35 30.28 15.83
N THR A 307 29.17 29.59 15.01
CA THR A 307 29.83 30.20 13.84
C THR A 307 28.81 30.74 12.83
N ILE A 308 27.74 30.00 12.56
CA ILE A 308 26.66 30.46 11.67
C ILE A 308 25.96 31.69 12.25
N ASN A 309 25.65 31.68 13.55
CA ASN A 309 25.03 32.82 14.22
C ASN A 309 25.93 34.05 14.19
N GLN A 310 27.24 33.90 14.38
CA GLN A 310 28.20 34.99 14.22
C GLN A 310 28.19 35.54 12.79
N GLY A 311 28.08 34.67 11.78
CA GLY A 311 27.89 35.07 10.39
C GLY A 311 26.62 35.92 10.18
N PHE A 312 25.50 35.54 10.79
CA PHE A 312 24.28 36.34 10.73
C PHE A 312 24.39 37.69 11.43
N VAL A 313 25.04 37.75 12.60
CA VAL A 313 25.30 39.02 13.28
C VAL A 313 26.14 39.94 12.41
N SER A 314 27.20 39.43 11.79
CA SER A 314 28.03 40.21 10.87
C SER A 314 27.26 40.71 9.65
N ALA A 315 26.38 39.88 9.08
CA ALA A 315 25.54 40.27 7.95
C ALA A 315 24.50 41.34 8.34
N LEU A 316 23.94 41.25 9.57
CA LEU A 316 23.01 42.24 10.09
C LEU A 316 23.67 43.59 10.33
N GLU A 317 24.88 43.62 10.88
CA GLU A 317 25.61 44.88 11.06
C GLU A 317 25.98 45.53 9.72
N ALA A 318 26.40 44.74 8.72
CA ALA A 318 26.63 45.26 7.37
C ALA A 318 25.35 45.86 6.75
N LEU A 319 24.21 45.17 6.89
CA LEU A 319 22.92 45.67 6.38
C LEU A 319 22.48 46.95 7.10
N LYS A 320 22.77 47.07 8.39
CA LYS A 320 22.51 48.28 9.17
C LYS A 320 23.36 49.45 8.67
N GLU A 321 24.65 49.22 8.41
CA GLU A 321 25.54 50.24 7.84
C GLU A 321 25.05 50.73 6.47
N ASP A 322 24.64 49.81 5.59
CA ASP A 322 24.03 50.14 4.30
C ASP A 322 22.77 51.01 4.45
N ALA A 323 21.91 50.67 5.41
CA ALA A 323 20.68 51.43 5.70
C ALA A 323 20.98 52.84 6.22
N GLU A 324 21.99 53.00 7.08
CA GLU A 324 22.45 54.30 7.57
C GLU A 324 23.02 55.15 6.41
N GLN A 325 23.78 54.54 5.50
CA GLN A 325 24.30 55.21 4.32
C GLN A 325 23.18 55.70 3.39
N LEU A 326 22.15 54.88 3.16
CA LEU A 326 20.96 55.28 2.39
C LEU A 326 20.24 56.47 3.05
N LEU A 327 20.13 56.46 4.38
CA LEU A 327 19.49 57.54 5.12
C LEU A 327 20.27 58.86 4.98
N PHE A 328 21.61 58.80 5.04
CA PHE A 328 22.47 59.95 4.78
C PHE A 328 22.30 60.48 3.35
N MET A 329 22.24 59.60 2.35
CA MET A 329 21.99 60.01 0.95
C MET A 329 20.62 60.67 0.77
N ALA A 330 19.58 60.13 1.42
CA ALA A 330 18.23 60.70 1.39
C ALA A 330 18.19 62.09 2.04
N GLN A 331 18.87 62.28 3.18
CA GLN A 331 19.01 63.60 3.81
C GLN A 331 19.74 64.59 2.90
N ARG A 332 20.82 64.17 2.24
CA ARG A 332 21.54 64.99 1.27
C ARG A 332 20.66 65.41 0.09
N LEU A 333 19.85 64.48 -0.42
CA LEU A 333 18.89 64.78 -1.50
C LEU A 333 17.83 65.78 -1.04
N LYS A 334 17.27 65.60 0.16
CA LYS A 334 16.31 66.53 0.76
C LYS A 334 16.88 67.95 0.85
N ASN A 335 18.12 68.09 1.33
CA ASN A 335 18.77 69.40 1.44
C ASN A 335 18.96 70.06 0.06
N ARG A 336 19.33 69.29 -0.97
CA ARG A 336 19.44 69.80 -2.34
C ARG A 336 18.09 70.25 -2.92
N VAL A 337 17.01 69.54 -2.63
CA VAL A 337 15.66 69.94 -3.07
C VAL A 337 15.25 71.25 -2.41
N VAL A 338 15.54 71.43 -1.11
CA VAL A 338 15.27 72.69 -0.40
C VAL A 338 16.07 73.85 -1.02
N ASP A 339 17.38 73.67 -1.27
CA ASP A 339 18.22 74.68 -1.92
C ASP A 339 17.74 75.03 -3.35
N LEU A 340 17.33 74.03 -4.14
CA LEU A 340 16.76 74.31 -5.45
C LEU A 340 15.43 75.07 -5.34
N ARG A 341 14.59 74.75 -4.36
CA ARG A 341 13.31 75.45 -4.16
C ARG A 341 13.51 76.90 -3.74
N THR A 342 14.49 77.19 -2.87
CA THR A 342 14.83 78.57 -2.49
C THR A 342 15.38 79.34 -3.68
N ARG A 343 16.29 78.76 -4.47
CA ARG A 343 16.80 79.38 -5.71
C ARG A 343 15.69 79.67 -6.72
N THR A 344 14.77 78.73 -6.94
CA THR A 344 13.62 78.95 -7.83
C THR A 344 12.72 80.08 -7.33
N SER A 345 12.46 80.13 -6.02
CA SER A 345 11.68 81.23 -5.41
C SER A 345 12.34 82.58 -5.64
N VAL A 346 13.65 82.70 -5.37
CA VAL A 346 14.41 83.93 -5.59
C VAL A 346 14.41 84.33 -7.07
N ASN A 347 14.63 83.38 -7.98
CA ASN A 347 14.60 83.65 -9.42
C ASN A 347 13.22 84.08 -9.90
N SER A 348 12.14 83.46 -9.40
CA SER A 348 10.77 83.86 -9.71
C SER A 348 10.52 85.30 -9.27
N SER A 349 10.84 85.64 -8.02
CA SER A 349 10.70 87.00 -7.50
C SER A 349 11.50 88.03 -8.30
N LEU A 350 12.71 87.66 -8.75
CA LEU A 350 13.54 88.53 -9.60
C LEU A 350 12.87 88.75 -10.97
N VAL A 351 12.38 87.69 -11.61
CA VAL A 351 11.68 87.78 -12.90
C VAL A 351 10.39 88.59 -12.76
N ASP A 352 9.63 88.42 -11.68
CA ASP A 352 8.42 89.20 -11.41
C ASP A 352 8.73 90.69 -11.20
N ALA A 353 9.83 91.01 -10.50
CA ALA A 353 10.31 92.37 -10.34
C ALA A 353 10.77 92.98 -11.68
N MET A 354 11.51 92.22 -12.49
CA MET A 354 11.89 92.66 -13.85
C MET A 354 10.66 92.88 -14.74
N SER A 355 9.69 91.97 -14.71
CA SER A 355 8.43 92.10 -15.45
C SER A 355 7.67 93.36 -15.04
N SER A 356 7.60 93.65 -13.74
CA SER A 356 6.96 94.86 -13.22
C SER A 356 7.67 96.14 -13.63
N ALA A 357 9.01 96.14 -13.68
CA ALA A 357 9.81 97.29 -14.13
C ALA A 357 9.76 97.52 -15.65
N VAL A 358 9.49 96.46 -16.43
CA VAL A 358 9.37 96.53 -17.89
C VAL A 358 7.93 96.86 -18.34
N ARG A 359 6.95 96.91 -17.43
CA ARG A 359 5.61 97.41 -17.77
C ARG A 359 5.74 98.88 -18.18
N PRO A 360 5.38 99.24 -19.42
CA PRO A 360 5.40 100.64 -19.82
C PRO A 360 4.36 101.38 -18.99
N GLU A 361 4.81 102.30 -18.13
CA GLU A 361 3.90 103.26 -17.52
C GLU A 361 3.39 104.20 -18.61
N GLU A 362 2.08 104.24 -18.82
CA GLU A 362 1.46 105.24 -19.67
C GLU A 362 1.67 106.62 -19.07
N ASN A 363 2.70 107.32 -19.55
CA ASN A 363 2.94 108.71 -19.22
C ASN A 363 1.78 109.58 -19.70
N GLU A 364 1.59 110.73 -19.04
CA GLU A 364 0.55 111.71 -19.42
C GLU A 364 0.62 112.07 -20.92
N PHE A 365 1.84 112.10 -21.48
CA PHE A 365 2.09 112.28 -22.90
C PHE A 365 1.52 111.15 -23.80
N SER A 366 1.61 109.88 -23.38
CA SER A 366 1.05 108.76 -24.16
C SER A 366 -0.48 108.76 -24.12
N ARG A 367 -1.09 109.19 -22.99
CA ARG A 367 -2.54 109.40 -22.91
C ARG A 367 -3.02 110.54 -23.81
N ILE A 368 -2.26 111.64 -23.89
CA ILE A 368 -2.56 112.76 -24.78
C ILE A 368 -2.46 112.33 -26.25
N ILE A 369 -1.44 111.57 -26.62
CA ILE A 369 -1.32 111.02 -27.99
C ILE A 369 -2.48 110.04 -28.27
N SER A 370 -2.78 109.12 -27.36
CA SER A 370 -3.90 108.18 -27.53
C SER A 370 -5.25 108.88 -27.68
N GLY A 371 -5.48 110.01 -27.00
CA GLY A 371 -6.69 110.81 -27.15
C GLY A 371 -6.75 111.65 -28.43
N ASN A 372 -5.58 111.98 -29.01
CA ASN A 372 -5.46 112.75 -30.24
C ASN A 372 -5.40 111.89 -31.51
N VAL A 373 -5.20 110.58 -31.37
CA VAL A 373 -5.39 109.62 -32.47
C VAL A 373 -6.89 109.42 -32.65
N SER A 374 -7.50 110.29 -33.45
CA SER A 374 -8.79 110.03 -34.05
C SER A 374 -8.60 108.94 -35.09
N ASP A 375 -9.38 107.86 -35.03
CA ASP A 375 -9.48 106.89 -36.11
C ASP A 375 -9.77 107.65 -37.42
N MET A 376 -8.77 107.71 -38.29
CA MET A 376 -9.00 108.14 -39.67
C MET A 376 -9.71 106.99 -40.36
N LEU A 377 -10.90 107.26 -40.88
CA LEU A 377 -11.55 106.37 -41.85
C LEU A 377 -10.56 106.13 -43.00
N ASP A 378 -10.29 104.86 -43.27
CA ASP A 378 -9.49 104.40 -44.39
C ASP A 378 -10.22 104.77 -45.71
N VAL A 379 -9.76 105.84 -46.36
CA VAL A 379 -10.38 106.37 -47.60
C VAL A 379 -9.81 105.69 -48.85
N ASP A 380 -8.86 104.77 -48.73
CA ASP A 380 -8.35 104.01 -49.89
C ASP A 380 -9.13 102.70 -50.16
N HIS A 381 -10.22 102.50 -49.41
CA HIS A 381 -11.24 101.48 -49.67
C HIS A 381 -12.65 102.07 -49.87
N MET A 382 -12.79 103.05 -50.79
CA MET A 382 -13.81 103.08 -51.86
C MET A 382 -13.60 104.24 -52.85
#